data_AF-A0AAD6GZZ1-F1
#
_entry.id   AF-A0AAD6GZZ1-F1
#
_cell.length_a   1.000
_cell.length_b   1.000
_cell.length_c   1.000
_cell.angle_alpha   90.00
_cell.angle_beta   90.00
_cell.angle_gamma   90.00
#
_symmetry.space_group_name_H-M   'P 1'
#
loop_
_entity.id
_entity.type
_entity.pdbx_description
1 polymer ?
#
loop_
_entity_poly.entity_id
_entity_poly.type
_entity_poly.pdbx_seq_one_letter_code
_entity_poly.pdbx_strand_id
1 'polypeptide(L)'
;MAAERVITNSTSLNYPPTAMFAARSCAASTRQVLRTQAPRRFGSSHAHAEPVNEGFGRSFYVTAGSFVSAYLLYRFTKAQQESGSESWISDLIAKWTPSQETFEQRNAIHTAIMEKAAEDRHILQSEKPREFVPLRQPDMFNVAPIINNSPGSQADLSQVIAHYQRENKLAEEAQAARSKA
;
A
#
# COMPACT_ATOMS: atom_id res chain seq x y z
N MET A 1 32.89 42.09 -18.17
CA MET A 1 33.06 41.11 -19.25
C MET A 1 33.92 39.98 -18.71
N ALA A 2 33.52 38.73 -18.95
CA ALA A 2 34.10 37.46 -18.46
C ALA A 2 33.95 37.23 -16.94
N ALA A 3 33.03 36.41 -16.42
CA ALA A 3 32.71 35.00 -16.67
C ALA A 3 33.83 34.05 -16.24
N GLU A 4 33.76 33.55 -15.00
CA GLU A 4 34.35 32.26 -14.66
C GLU A 4 33.46 31.57 -13.61
N ARG A 5 32.59 30.70 -14.12
CA ARG A 5 31.81 29.74 -13.33
C ARG A 5 32.73 28.56 -13.04
N VAL A 6 33.20 28.44 -11.81
CA VAL A 6 33.86 27.22 -11.32
C VAL A 6 32.77 26.25 -10.88
N ILE A 7 32.47 25.31 -11.77
CA ILE A 7 31.64 24.13 -11.51
C ILE A 7 32.58 23.07 -10.93
N THR A 8 32.51 22.83 -9.62
CA THR A 8 33.09 21.62 -9.02
C THR A 8 31.96 20.66 -8.67
N ASN A 9 31.80 19.66 -9.53
CA ASN A 9 31.01 18.45 -9.29
C ASN A 9 31.61 17.69 -8.10
N SER A 10 30.85 17.55 -7.02
CA SER A 10 31.07 16.52 -6.00
C SER A 10 29.83 15.63 -5.92
N THR A 11 29.75 14.68 -6.85
CA THR A 11 28.84 13.53 -6.81
C THR A 11 29.30 12.58 -5.70
N SER A 12 28.83 12.80 -4.47
CA SER A 12 28.81 11.74 -3.46
C SER A 12 27.66 10.79 -3.78
N LEU A 13 28.00 9.55 -4.16
CA LEU A 13 27.05 8.45 -4.34
C LEU A 13 26.30 8.20 -3.02
N ASN A 14 25.10 8.76 -2.91
CA ASN A 14 24.10 8.31 -1.94
C ASN A 14 23.41 7.09 -2.55
N TYR A 15 23.80 5.90 -2.07
CA TYR A 15 23.02 4.69 -2.33
C TYR A 15 21.60 4.89 -1.78
N PRO A 16 20.54 4.67 -2.57
CA PRO A 16 19.19 4.68 -2.02
C PRO A 16 19.03 3.48 -1.07
N PRO A 17 18.33 3.63 0.07
CA PRO A 17 18.00 2.50 0.92
C PRO A 17 17.15 1.52 0.12
N THR A 18 17.53 0.25 0.19
CA THR A 18 16.86 -0.92 -0.39
C THR A 18 15.36 -0.83 -0.14
N ALA A 19 14.59 -0.48 -1.18
CA ALA A 19 13.14 -0.40 -1.11
C ALA A 19 12.57 -1.82 -1.00
N MET A 20 12.27 -2.25 0.23
CA MET A 20 11.44 -3.43 0.44
C MET A 20 10.00 -3.08 0.06
N PHE A 21 9.51 -3.67 -1.04
CA PHE A 21 8.09 -3.63 -1.39
C PHE A 21 7.30 -4.37 -0.32
N ALA A 22 6.72 -3.63 0.62
CA ALA A 22 5.74 -4.16 1.56
C ALA A 22 4.45 -4.47 0.78
N ALA A 23 4.24 -5.75 0.48
CA ALA A 23 2.97 -6.24 -0.03
C ALA A 23 1.86 -5.95 1.01
N ARG A 24 0.98 -5.00 0.68
CA ARG A 24 -0.26 -4.76 1.42
C ARG A 24 -1.23 -5.90 1.11
N SER A 25 -1.30 -6.92 1.96
CA SER A 25 -2.40 -7.88 1.93
C SER A 25 -3.51 -7.43 2.90
N CYS A 26 -4.73 -7.55 2.41
CA CYS A 26 -5.95 -6.90 2.88
C CYS A 26 -6.37 -7.30 4.30
N ALA A 27 -6.88 -6.34 5.08
CA ALA A 27 -7.58 -6.63 6.32
C ALA A 27 -8.86 -7.43 6.01
N ALA A 28 -9.00 -8.60 6.63
CA ALA A 28 -10.21 -9.40 6.53
C ALA A 28 -11.43 -8.62 7.06
N SER A 29 -12.51 -8.62 6.28
CA SER A 29 -13.77 -7.96 6.62
C SER A 29 -14.33 -8.49 7.94
N THR A 30 -14.51 -7.60 8.92
CA THR A 30 -15.15 -7.87 10.22
C THR A 30 -16.61 -8.36 10.13
N ARG A 31 -17.18 -8.44 8.91
CA ARG A 31 -18.55 -8.91 8.67
C ARG A 31 -18.77 -10.40 8.97
N GLN A 32 -17.74 -11.23 9.09
CA GLN A 32 -17.91 -12.66 9.39
C GLN A 32 -18.20 -12.98 10.87
N VAL A 33 -17.91 -12.07 11.81
CA VAL A 33 -18.09 -12.34 13.25
C VAL A 33 -19.56 -12.24 13.71
N LEU A 34 -20.44 -11.61 12.93
CA LEU A 34 -21.86 -11.45 13.29
C LEU A 34 -22.76 -12.65 12.94
N ARG A 35 -22.25 -13.68 12.24
CA ARG A 35 -23.07 -14.84 11.81
C ARG A 35 -23.22 -15.94 12.86
N THR A 36 -22.47 -15.92 13.96
CA THR A 36 -22.48 -16.99 14.99
C THR A 36 -23.30 -16.65 16.23
N GLN A 37 -24.04 -15.54 16.26
CA GLN A 37 -24.98 -15.30 17.35
C GLN A 37 -26.26 -16.12 17.14
N ALA A 38 -26.40 -17.19 17.92
CA ALA A 38 -27.65 -17.94 18.02
C ALA A 38 -28.81 -17.00 18.40
N PRO A 39 -29.99 -17.11 17.78
CA PRO A 39 -31.15 -16.32 18.15
C PRO A 39 -31.57 -16.69 19.59
N ARG A 40 -31.35 -15.78 20.54
CA ARG A 40 -31.94 -15.91 21.88
C ARG A 40 -33.45 -15.84 21.72
N ARG A 41 -34.11 -17.00 21.78
CA ARG A 41 -35.57 -17.06 21.89
C ARG A 41 -35.95 -16.48 23.25
N PHE A 42 -36.63 -15.34 23.23
CA PHE A 42 -37.30 -14.79 24.40
C PHE A 42 -38.49 -15.71 24.69
N GLY A 43 -38.30 -16.65 25.63
CA GLY A 43 -39.37 -17.56 26.05
C GLY A 43 -40.41 -16.79 26.87
N SER A 44 -41.59 -16.59 26.30
CA SER A 44 -42.77 -16.15 27.03
C SER A 44 -43.40 -17.38 27.73
N SER A 45 -43.02 -17.61 28.98
CA SER A 45 -43.71 -18.54 29.87
C SER A 45 -44.31 -17.75 31.03
N HIS A 46 -45.62 -17.49 30.94
CA HIS A 46 -46.44 -17.00 32.04
C HIS A 46 -46.57 -18.11 33.10
N ALA A 47 -45.69 -18.08 34.09
CA ALA A 47 -45.96 -18.66 35.40
C ALA A 47 -46.17 -17.48 36.36
N HIS A 48 -47.31 -17.43 37.03
CA HIS A 48 -47.59 -16.43 38.06
C HIS A 48 -46.63 -16.63 39.22
N ALA A 49 -45.49 -15.92 39.17
CA ALA A 49 -44.61 -15.79 40.32
C ALA A 49 -45.30 -14.91 41.36
N GLU A 50 -45.25 -15.36 42.61
CA GLU A 50 -45.51 -14.61 43.84
C GLU A 50 -44.99 -13.16 43.72
N PRO A 51 -45.59 -12.14 44.38
CA PRO A 51 -45.15 -10.74 44.25
C PRO A 51 -43.75 -10.57 44.85
N VAL A 52 -42.74 -10.93 44.07
CA VAL A 52 -41.34 -10.67 44.34
C VAL A 52 -41.18 -9.18 44.15
N ASN A 53 -40.63 -8.53 45.16
CA ASN A 53 -40.23 -7.13 45.11
C ASN A 53 -39.24 -6.96 43.94
N GLU A 54 -39.74 -6.51 42.78
CA GLU A 54 -38.96 -6.34 41.56
C GLU A 54 -37.99 -5.18 41.78
N GLY A 55 -36.79 -5.50 42.25
CA GLY A 55 -35.72 -4.51 42.39
C GLY A 55 -35.41 -3.85 41.06
N PHE A 56 -34.98 -2.59 41.09
CA PHE A 56 -34.61 -1.84 39.90
C PHE A 56 -33.65 -2.65 39.00
N GLY A 57 -34.01 -2.78 37.72
CA GLY A 57 -33.21 -3.52 36.75
C GLY A 57 -31.82 -2.91 36.56
N ARG A 58 -30.88 -3.69 36.03
CA ARG A 58 -29.49 -3.26 35.78
C ARG A 58 -29.40 -1.96 34.96
N SER A 59 -30.33 -1.75 34.03
CA SER A 59 -30.41 -0.54 33.21
C SER A 59 -30.61 0.73 34.04
N PHE A 60 -31.38 0.67 35.13
CA PHE A 60 -31.61 1.80 36.02
C PHE A 60 -30.31 2.29 36.68
N TYR A 61 -29.47 1.37 37.14
CA TYR A 61 -28.17 1.75 37.74
C TYR A 61 -27.21 2.30 36.69
N VAL A 62 -27.24 1.79 35.46
CA VAL A 62 -26.44 2.33 34.35
C VAL A 62 -26.87 3.75 34.00
N THR A 63 -28.18 4.01 33.89
CA THR A 63 -28.68 5.35 33.59
C THR A 63 -28.41 6.32 34.74
N ALA A 64 -28.72 5.93 35.98
CA ALA A 64 -28.43 6.74 37.17
C ALA A 64 -26.93 7.05 37.27
N GLY A 65 -26.06 6.06 37.07
CA GLY A 65 -24.61 6.24 37.03
C GLY A 65 -24.16 7.19 35.92
N SER A 66 -24.77 7.09 34.72
CA SER A 66 -24.46 8.00 33.60
C SER A 66 -24.87 9.45 33.88
N PHE A 67 -26.01 9.66 34.56
CA PHE A 67 -26.45 11.00 34.93
C PHE A 67 -25.52 11.62 35.97
N VAL A 68 -25.13 10.85 36.98
CA VAL A 68 -24.19 11.30 38.01
C VAL A 68 -22.82 11.60 37.39
N SER A 69 -22.30 10.74 36.52
CA SER A 69 -21.01 10.96 35.87
C SER A 69 -21.03 12.18 34.95
N ALA A 70 -22.10 12.36 34.16
CA ALA A 70 -22.28 13.54 33.32
C ALA A 70 -22.35 14.84 34.14
N TYR A 71 -23.02 14.81 35.31
CA TYR A 71 -23.11 15.96 36.20
C TYR A 71 -21.75 16.33 36.81
N LEU A 72 -20.98 15.33 37.27
CA LEU A 72 -19.64 15.53 37.78
C LEU A 72 -18.71 16.09 36.70
N LEU A 73 -18.77 15.53 35.49
CA LEU A 73 -18.01 16.02 34.36
C LEU A 73 -18.36 17.48 34.04
N TYR A 74 -19.66 17.83 34.03
CA TYR A 74 -20.13 19.20 33.81
C TYR A 74 -19.63 20.18 34.88
N ARG A 75 -19.67 19.79 36.16
CA ARG A 75 -19.16 20.63 37.25
C ARG A 75 -17.65 20.84 37.13
N PHE A 76 -16.92 19.78 36.79
CA PHE A 76 -15.49 19.82 36.61
C PHE A 76 -15.09 20.71 35.42
N THR A 77 -15.77 20.58 34.28
CA THR A 77 -15.53 21.42 33.10
C THR A 77 -15.89 22.88 33.34
N LYS A 78 -16.98 23.17 34.06
CA LYS A 78 -17.38 24.55 34.42
C LYS A 78 -16.35 25.22 35.34
N ALA A 79 -15.86 24.52 36.36
CA ALA A 79 -14.82 25.03 37.27
C ALA A 79 -13.51 25.32 36.52
N GLN A 80 -13.16 24.44 35.58
CA GLN A 80 -12.03 24.60 34.67
C GLN A 80 -12.19 25.83 33.76
N GLN A 81 -13.36 26.01 33.13
CA GLN A 81 -13.67 27.15 32.27
C GLN A 81 -13.56 28.50 33.02
N GLU A 82 -14.03 28.56 34.27
CA GLU A 82 -13.98 29.77 35.12
C GLU A 82 -12.55 30.11 35.56
N SER A 83 -11.66 29.12 35.67
CA SER A 83 -10.26 29.31 36.04
C SER A 83 -9.38 29.86 34.92
N GLY A 84 -9.87 29.88 33.68
CA GLY A 84 -9.13 30.35 32.49
C GLY A 84 -7.88 29.52 32.15
N SER A 85 -7.63 28.41 32.84
CA SER A 85 -6.51 27.50 32.58
C SER A 85 -6.89 26.46 31.53
N GLU A 86 -5.95 26.07 30.66
CA GLU A 86 -6.15 24.90 29.79
C GLU A 86 -6.38 23.66 30.67
N SER A 87 -7.37 22.86 30.28
CA SER A 87 -7.70 21.68 31.06
C SER A 87 -6.62 20.63 30.98
N TRP A 88 -6.31 19.98 32.10
CA TRP A 88 -5.40 18.83 32.13
C TRP A 88 -5.82 17.71 31.14
N ILE A 89 -7.13 17.64 30.83
CA ILE A 89 -7.69 16.76 29.79
C ILE A 89 -7.26 17.23 28.40
N SER A 90 -7.31 18.53 28.12
CA SER A 90 -6.78 19.14 26.90
C SER A 90 -5.29 18.88 26.77
N ASP A 91 -4.50 19.05 27.83
CA ASP A 91 -3.05 18.77 27.83
C ASP A 91 -2.75 17.29 27.54
N LEU A 92 -3.55 16.38 28.12
CA LEU A 92 -3.46 14.96 27.84
C LEU A 92 -3.79 14.66 26.37
N ILE A 93 -4.84 15.28 25.82
CA ILE A 93 -5.20 15.11 24.42
C ILE A 93 -4.09 15.67 23.54
N ALA A 94 -3.58 16.88 23.82
CA ALA A 94 -2.51 17.52 23.06
C ALA A 94 -1.20 16.71 23.09
N LYS A 95 -0.90 16.05 24.21
CA LYS A 95 0.28 15.18 24.33
C LYS A 95 0.21 13.94 23.43
N TRP A 96 -0.98 13.41 23.17
CA TRP A 96 -1.17 12.20 22.34
C TRP A 96 -1.65 12.49 20.92
N THR A 97 -2.19 13.67 20.66
CA THR A 97 -2.62 14.10 19.33
C THR A 97 -1.40 14.66 18.57
N PRO A 98 -1.05 14.10 17.40
CA PRO A 98 0.02 14.64 16.56
C PRO A 98 -0.26 16.09 16.16
N SER A 99 0.78 16.92 16.10
CA SER A 99 0.64 18.31 15.67
C SER A 99 0.17 18.38 14.21
N GLN A 100 -0.55 19.46 13.87
CA GLN A 100 -1.01 19.73 12.51
C GLN A 100 0.15 19.75 11.51
N GLU A 101 1.31 20.25 11.93
CA GLU A 101 2.54 20.26 11.14
C GLU A 101 2.96 18.85 10.68
N THR A 102 2.83 17.83 11.53
CA THR A 102 3.15 16.44 11.12
C THR A 102 2.20 15.91 10.06
N PHE A 103 0.94 16.33 10.06
CA PHE A 103 -0.01 15.98 9.01
C PHE A 103 0.31 16.71 7.70
N GLU A 104 0.69 17.99 7.77
CA GLU A 104 1.11 18.77 6.61
C GLU A 104 2.38 18.18 5.96
N GLN A 105 3.39 17.84 6.77
CA GLN A 105 4.62 17.18 6.29
C GLN A 105 4.31 15.82 5.62
N ARG A 106 3.44 15.00 6.23
CA ARG A 106 3.03 13.71 5.64
C ARG A 106 2.29 13.92 4.32
N ASN A 107 1.38 14.89 4.28
CA ASN A 107 0.64 15.21 3.06
C ASN A 107 1.59 15.65 1.95
N ALA A 108 2.58 16.51 2.24
CA ALA A 108 3.59 16.93 1.28
C ALA A 108 4.42 15.76 0.73
N ILE A 109 4.80 14.80 1.58
CA ILE A 109 5.49 13.58 1.14
C ILE A 109 4.59 12.74 0.23
N HIS A 110 3.32 12.57 0.58
CA HIS A 110 2.37 11.81 -0.22
C HIS A 110 2.12 12.44 -1.59
N THR A 111 2.00 13.77 -1.67
CA THR A 111 1.84 14.46 -2.95
C THR A 111 3.09 14.33 -3.82
N ALA A 112 4.29 14.49 -3.25
CA ALA A 112 5.54 14.32 -3.97
C ALA A 112 5.72 12.89 -4.51
N ILE A 113 5.34 11.87 -3.73
CA ILE A 113 5.37 10.48 -4.18
C ILE A 113 4.38 10.26 -5.32
N MET A 114 3.17 10.83 -5.22
CA MET A 114 2.14 10.70 -6.26
C MET A 114 2.58 11.36 -7.56
N GLU A 115 3.20 12.54 -7.50
CA GLU A 115 3.73 13.23 -8.67
C GLU A 115 4.80 12.41 -9.38
N LYS A 116 5.75 11.86 -8.62
CA LYS A 116 6.79 10.99 -9.16
C LYS A 116 6.22 9.69 -9.75
N ALA A 117 5.23 9.10 -9.11
CA ALA A 117 4.55 7.91 -9.63
C ALA A 117 3.75 8.20 -10.91
N ALA A 118 3.19 9.40 -11.04
CA ALA A 118 2.51 9.84 -12.25
C ALA A 118 3.49 10.04 -13.40
N GLU A 119 4.67 10.62 -13.13
CA GLU A 119 5.75 10.77 -14.10
C GLU A 119 6.25 9.41 -14.62
N ASP A 120 6.55 8.48 -13.71
CA ASP A 120 6.99 7.13 -14.07
C ASP A 120 5.92 6.37 -14.88
N ARG A 121 4.66 6.49 -14.47
CA ARG A 121 3.54 5.92 -15.22
C ARG A 121 3.45 6.52 -16.63
N HIS A 122 3.70 7.81 -16.81
CA HIS A 122 3.67 8.42 -18.13
C HIS A 122 4.72 7.79 -19.06
N ILE A 123 5.94 7.58 -18.57
CA ILE A 123 7.02 6.95 -19.34
C ILE A 123 6.62 5.50 -19.70
N LEU A 124 6.23 4.70 -18.70
CA LEU A 124 5.91 3.29 -18.89
C LEU A 124 4.67 3.03 -19.75
N GLN A 125 3.68 3.93 -19.69
CA GLN A 125 2.48 3.81 -20.52
C GLN A 125 2.68 4.32 -21.95
N SER A 126 3.63 5.23 -22.17
CA SER A 126 3.95 5.74 -23.51
C SER A 126 4.75 4.75 -24.36
N GLU A 127 5.52 3.84 -23.74
CA GLU A 127 6.23 2.79 -24.47
C GLU A 127 5.24 1.69 -24.86
N LYS A 128 4.98 1.55 -26.18
CA LYS A 128 4.19 0.44 -26.70
C LYS A 128 4.91 -0.88 -26.31
N PRO A 129 4.19 -1.92 -25.83
CA PRO A 129 4.81 -3.22 -25.56
C PRO A 129 5.61 -3.68 -26.77
N ARG A 130 6.87 -4.04 -26.55
CA ARG A 130 7.73 -4.54 -27.63
C ARG A 130 7.10 -5.82 -28.17
N GLU A 131 6.62 -5.77 -29.41
CA GLU A 131 5.99 -6.92 -30.09
C GLU A 131 7.01 -8.06 -30.30
N PHE A 132 8.31 -7.74 -30.30
CA PHE A 132 9.39 -8.70 -30.50
C PHE A 132 10.49 -8.49 -29.45
N VAL A 133 10.87 -9.57 -28.76
CA VAL A 133 12.01 -9.60 -27.84
C VAL A 133 13.18 -10.27 -28.57
N PRO A 134 14.29 -9.56 -28.85
CA PRO A 134 15.45 -10.19 -29.48
C PRO A 134 16.06 -11.21 -28.51
N LEU A 135 16.22 -12.46 -28.96
CA LEU A 135 16.90 -13.47 -28.15
C LEU A 135 18.40 -13.24 -28.24
N ARG A 136 19.11 -13.29 -27.10
CA ARG A 136 20.58 -13.16 -27.09
C ARG A 136 21.28 -14.35 -27.74
N GLN A 137 20.66 -15.52 -27.67
CA GLN A 137 21.21 -16.78 -28.15
C GLN A 137 20.14 -17.55 -28.92
N PRO A 138 20.48 -18.13 -30.08
CA PRO A 138 19.54 -18.91 -30.88
C PRO A 138 19.12 -20.22 -30.19
N ASP A 139 19.95 -20.75 -29.29
CA ASP A 139 19.68 -22.02 -28.61
C ASP A 139 18.54 -21.92 -27.57
N MET A 140 18.14 -20.69 -27.21
CA MET A 140 17.05 -20.48 -26.26
C MET A 140 15.68 -20.92 -26.80
N PHE A 141 15.54 -21.09 -28.12
CA PHE A 141 14.38 -21.72 -28.76
C PHE A 141 14.29 -23.23 -28.52
N ASN A 142 15.42 -23.89 -28.23
CA ASN A 142 15.51 -25.34 -28.07
C ASN A 142 15.50 -25.77 -26.59
N VAL A 143 15.28 -24.83 -25.67
CA VAL A 143 15.14 -25.17 -24.24
C VAL A 143 13.88 -26.01 -24.09
N ALA A 144 14.07 -27.27 -23.68
CA ALA A 144 12.98 -28.20 -23.49
C ALA A 144 11.93 -27.57 -22.54
N PRO A 145 10.64 -27.61 -22.90
CA PRO A 145 9.59 -27.15 -22.00
C PRO A 145 9.63 -27.96 -20.70
N ILE A 146 9.34 -27.31 -19.57
CA ILE A 146 9.30 -27.93 -18.24
C ILE A 146 8.27 -29.08 -18.19
N ILE A 147 7.29 -29.06 -19.10
CA ILE A 147 6.28 -30.09 -19.30
C ILE A 147 6.54 -30.87 -20.59
N ASN A 148 6.22 -32.16 -20.58
CA ASN A 148 6.37 -33.04 -21.74
C ASN A 148 5.36 -32.67 -22.83
N ASN A 149 5.81 -32.00 -23.89
CA ASN A 149 4.98 -31.67 -25.04
C ASN A 149 4.95 -32.83 -26.04
N SER A 150 3.82 -33.00 -26.73
CA SER A 150 3.71 -34.00 -27.82
C SER A 150 4.73 -33.69 -28.92
N PRO A 151 5.42 -34.70 -29.49
CA PRO A 151 6.23 -34.53 -30.68
C PRO A 151 5.45 -33.81 -31.79
N GLY A 152 6.04 -32.80 -32.42
CA GLY A 152 5.39 -32.00 -33.46
C GLY A 152 4.53 -30.82 -32.98
N SER A 153 4.40 -30.58 -31.67
CA SER A 153 3.70 -29.41 -31.13
C SER A 153 4.47 -28.09 -31.23
N GLN A 154 5.70 -28.11 -31.77
CA GLN A 154 6.54 -26.93 -31.89
C GLN A 154 6.16 -26.13 -33.15
N ALA A 155 6.23 -24.81 -33.08
CA ALA A 155 6.03 -23.96 -34.25
C ALA A 155 7.16 -24.15 -35.27
N ASP A 156 6.88 -23.97 -36.56
CA ASP A 156 7.92 -23.95 -37.59
C ASP A 156 8.78 -22.67 -37.44
N LEU A 157 10.06 -22.85 -37.12
CA LEU A 157 11.02 -21.77 -36.90
C LEU A 157 11.92 -21.49 -38.12
N SER A 158 11.66 -22.13 -39.27
CA SER A 158 12.49 -22.03 -40.48
C SER A 158 12.78 -20.58 -40.92
N GLN A 159 11.77 -19.72 -40.89
CA GLN A 159 11.90 -18.30 -41.25
C GLN A 159 12.77 -17.50 -40.27
N VAL A 160 12.64 -17.79 -38.97
CA VAL A 160 13.43 -17.15 -37.91
C VAL A 160 14.90 -17.56 -38.03
N ILE A 161 15.17 -18.84 -38.29
CA ILE A 161 16.51 -19.34 -38.54
C ILE A 161 17.14 -18.62 -39.74
N ALA A 162 16.40 -18.50 -40.85
CA ALA A 162 16.89 -17.81 -42.05
C ALA A 162 17.20 -16.33 -41.81
N HIS A 163 16.40 -15.65 -40.96
CA HIS A 163 16.64 -14.27 -40.56
C HIS A 163 17.99 -14.11 -39.83
N TYR A 164 18.21 -14.87 -38.75
CA TYR A 164 19.44 -14.76 -37.96
C TYR A 164 20.68 -15.24 -38.72
N GLN A 165 20.55 -16.24 -39.58
CA GLN A 165 21.65 -16.63 -40.47
C GLN A 165 22.07 -15.49 -41.41
N ARG A 166 21.12 -14.68 -41.89
CA ARG A 166 21.41 -13.50 -42.71
C ARG A 166 22.12 -12.43 -41.90
N GLU A 167 21.63 -12.13 -40.69
CA GLU A 167 22.27 -11.15 -39.81
C GLU A 167 23.70 -11.54 -39.42
N ASN A 168 23.93 -12.81 -39.10
CA ASN A 168 25.28 -13.30 -38.74
C ASN A 168 26.25 -13.17 -39.91
N LYS A 169 25.83 -13.51 -41.14
CA LYS A 169 26.66 -13.33 -42.35
C LYS A 169 27.06 -11.86 -42.54
N LEU A 170 26.11 -10.94 -42.39
CA LEU A 170 26.39 -9.49 -42.49
C LEU A 170 27.36 -9.02 -41.40
N ALA A 171 27.23 -9.54 -40.18
CA ALA A 171 28.13 -9.22 -39.08
C ALA A 171 29.56 -9.76 -39.31
N GLU A 172 29.68 -10.98 -39.84
CA GLU A 172 30.96 -11.59 -40.22
C GLU A 172 31.64 -10.81 -41.35
N GLU A 173 30.90 -10.41 -42.38
CA GLU A 173 31.39 -9.58 -43.48
C GLU A 173 31.87 -8.22 -42.97
N ALA A 174 31.14 -7.58 -42.05
CA ALA A 174 31.53 -6.31 -41.44
C ALA A 174 32.80 -6.44 -40.59
N GLN A 175 32.97 -7.56 -39.86
CA GLN A 175 34.19 -7.84 -39.10
C GLN A 175 35.38 -8.12 -40.02
N ALA A 176 35.17 -8.90 -41.09
CA ALA A 176 36.19 -9.19 -42.09
C ALA A 176 36.62 -7.93 -42.87
N ALA A 177 35.72 -6.99 -43.10
CA ALA A 177 36.04 -5.69 -43.69
C ALA A 177 36.88 -4.83 -42.73
N ARG A 178 36.59 -4.86 -41.43
CA ARG A 178 37.37 -4.14 -40.40
C ARG A 178 38.76 -4.72 -40.19
N SER A 179 38.94 -6.04 -40.29
CA SER A 179 40.26 -6.68 -40.13
C SER A 179 41.16 -6.55 -41.37
N LYS A 180 40.58 -6.18 -42.51
CA LYS A 180 41.30 -5.94 -43.78
C LYS A 180 41.65 -4.47 -44.03
N ALA A 181 41.15 -3.54 -43.21
CA ALA A 181 41.48 -2.12 -43.21
C ALA A 181 42.63 -1.84 -42.24
#